data_AF-A0A6B3FKZ1-F1
#
_entry.id   AF-A0A6B3FKZ1-F1
#
_cell.length_a   1.000
_cell.length_b   1.000
_cell.length_c   1.000
_cell.angle_alpha   90.00
_cell.angle_beta   90.00
_cell.angle_gamma   90.00
#
_symmetry.space_group_name_H-M   'P 1'
#
loop_
_entity.id
_entity.type
_entity.pdbx_description
1 polymer ?
#
loop_
_entity_poly.entity_id
_entity_poly.type
_entity_poly.pdbx_seq_one_letter_code
_entity_poly.pdbx_strand_id
1 'polypeptide(L)'
;PIMGLFNDTAQAWRMFWGLYSQTGGAFDLSGGKPGVDRDKMVEVVEFFKKAVVDSRRMDYPAGVAAFTTGQSPFIFSGEWELPTFQSAKFDLGASPMPTLFGSPASYADSHSFVLPHQDNADEDRRRAAHQLVAEL
;
A
#
# COMPACT_ATOMS: atom_id res chain seq x y z
N PRO A 1 -2.29 -13.83 9.57
CA PRO A 1 -2.74 -13.10 8.37
C PRO A 1 -1.62 -13.12 7.33
N ILE A 2 -1.93 -13.40 6.07
CA ILE A 2 -0.93 -13.38 5.00
C ILE A 2 -0.77 -11.93 4.52
N MET A 3 0.49 -11.48 4.42
CA MET A 3 0.80 -10.12 4.00
C MET A 3 1.38 -10.03 2.57
N GLY A 4 1.81 -11.14 1.96
CA GLY A 4 2.29 -11.16 0.57
C GLY A 4 3.43 -10.18 0.28
N LEU A 5 4.35 -9.97 1.24
CA LEU A 5 5.37 -8.90 1.17
C LEU A 5 6.67 -9.35 0.51
N PHE A 6 6.86 -10.65 0.27
CA PHE A 6 8.14 -11.14 -0.19
C PHE A 6 8.41 -10.72 -1.63
N ASN A 7 9.53 -10.05 -1.86
CA ASN A 7 9.91 -9.53 -3.18
C ASN A 7 8.91 -8.53 -3.82
N ASP A 8 7.96 -8.00 -3.04
CA ASP A 8 7.09 -6.90 -3.43
C ASP A 8 7.44 -5.65 -2.62
N THR A 9 8.25 -4.78 -3.24
CA THR A 9 8.68 -3.53 -2.60
C THR A 9 7.55 -2.56 -2.35
N ALA A 10 6.50 -2.57 -3.18
CA ALA A 10 5.37 -1.67 -3.04
C ALA A 10 4.54 -2.08 -1.83
N GLN A 11 4.12 -3.33 -1.73
CA GLN A 11 3.36 -3.83 -0.58
C GLN A 11 4.15 -3.73 0.73
N ALA A 12 5.45 -4.04 0.70
CA ALA A 12 6.32 -3.84 1.86
C ALA A 12 6.33 -2.37 2.31
N TRP A 13 6.43 -1.43 1.37
CA TRP A 13 6.38 0.00 1.66
C TRP A 13 5.04 0.46 2.23
N ARG A 14 3.91 0.05 1.63
CA ARG A 14 2.56 0.41 2.10
C ARG A 14 2.34 -0.03 3.54
N MET A 15 2.66 -1.28 3.83
CA MET A 15 2.54 -1.82 5.19
C MET A 15 3.48 -1.10 6.16
N PHE A 16 4.73 -0.85 5.77
CA PHE A 16 5.68 -0.12 6.61
C PHE A 16 5.21 1.31 6.92
N TRP A 17 4.77 2.06 5.91
CA TRP A 17 4.32 3.43 6.07
C TRP A 17 3.13 3.54 7.02
N GLY A 18 2.13 2.67 6.85
CA GLY A 18 0.97 2.62 7.73
C GLY A 18 1.37 2.35 9.18
N LEU A 19 2.17 1.32 9.42
CA LEU A 19 2.62 0.94 10.77
C LEU A 19 3.55 1.98 11.41
N TYR A 20 4.47 2.58 10.64
CA TYR A 20 5.31 3.68 11.14
C TYR A 20 4.45 4.88 11.56
N SER A 21 3.41 5.20 10.79
CA SER A 21 2.44 6.24 11.19
C SER A 21 1.69 5.88 12.48
N GLN A 22 1.40 4.59 12.72
CA GLN A 22 0.78 4.14 13.98
C GLN A 22 1.70 4.31 15.20
N THR A 23 3.03 4.38 15.03
CA THR A 23 3.98 4.71 16.10
C THR A 23 4.03 6.21 16.43
N GLY A 24 3.25 7.03 15.73
CA GLY A 24 3.38 8.49 15.72
C GLY A 24 4.67 8.96 15.05
N GLY A 25 5.28 8.12 14.20
CA GLY A 25 6.38 8.50 13.34
C GLY A 25 5.87 9.28 12.14
N ALA A 26 6.64 10.27 11.69
CA ALA A 26 6.33 11.05 10.50
C ALA A 26 7.59 11.20 9.63
N PHE A 27 7.38 11.44 8.34
CA PHE A 27 8.43 11.85 7.42
C PHE A 27 8.38 13.37 7.28
N ASP A 28 9.41 14.05 7.76
CA ASP A 28 9.62 15.45 7.41
C ASP A 28 10.46 15.52 6.14
N LEU A 29 9.82 15.91 5.04
CA LEU A 29 10.46 16.04 3.72
C LEU A 29 10.71 17.51 3.34
N SER A 30 10.53 18.44 4.27
CA SER A 30 10.66 19.87 4.00
C SER A 30 12.10 20.33 3.77
N GLY A 31 13.09 19.54 4.22
CA GLY A 31 14.52 19.82 4.07
C GLY A 31 15.19 19.03 2.93
N GLY A 32 16.48 19.32 2.68
CA GLY A 32 17.31 18.57 1.72
C GLY A 32 17.65 17.14 2.16
N LYS A 33 17.24 16.73 3.37
CA LYS A 33 17.32 15.36 3.89
C LYS A 33 16.02 15.02 4.62
N PRO A 34 15.49 13.79 4.48
CA PRO A 34 14.33 13.36 5.24
C PRO A 34 14.61 13.37 6.75
N GLY A 35 13.79 14.08 7.51
CA GLY A 35 13.68 13.94 8.96
C GLY A 35 12.84 12.71 9.29
N VAL A 36 13.41 11.78 10.04
CA VAL A 36 12.79 10.49 10.38
C VAL A 36 13.17 10.07 11.80
N ASP A 37 12.27 9.35 12.48
CA ASP A 37 12.56 8.70 13.76
C ASP A 37 13.03 7.27 13.49
N ARG A 38 14.34 7.06 13.58
CA ARG A 38 14.97 5.79 13.19
C ARG A 38 14.62 4.66 14.16
N ASP A 39 14.39 4.96 15.43
CA ASP A 39 14.10 3.93 16.44
C ASP A 39 12.70 3.35 16.21
N LYS A 40 11.73 4.22 15.88
CA LYS A 40 10.38 3.79 15.46
C LYS A 40 10.41 2.97 14.17
N MET A 41 11.28 3.31 13.21
CA MET A 41 11.45 2.51 12.00
C MET A 41 11.98 1.11 12.31
N VAL A 42 12.98 1.01 13.20
CA VAL A 42 13.53 -0.28 13.65
C VAL A 42 12.46 -1.12 14.34
N GLU A 43 11.62 -0.51 15.18
CA GLU A 43 10.51 -1.18 15.84
C GLU A 43 9.56 -1.86 14.83
N VAL A 44 9.15 -1.13 13.78
CA VAL A 44 8.27 -1.65 12.72
C VAL A 44 8.95 -2.77 11.93
N VAL A 45 10.23 -2.63 11.61
CA VAL A 45 10.99 -3.67 10.88
C VAL A 45 11.14 -4.94 11.72
N GLU A 46 11.41 -4.81 13.03
CA GLU A 46 11.47 -5.95 13.94
C GLU A 46 10.09 -6.61 14.11
N PHE A 47 9.01 -5.84 14.08
CA PHE A 47 7.66 -6.39 14.01
C PHE A 47 7.45 -7.23 12.74
N PHE A 48 7.80 -6.72 11.56
CA PHE A 48 7.68 -7.50 10.32
C PHE A 48 8.46 -8.80 10.36
N LYS A 49 9.71 -8.77 10.86
CA LYS A 49 10.54 -9.98 10.97
C LYS A 49 9.88 -11.08 11.79
N LYS A 50 9.06 -10.72 12.79
CA LYS A 50 8.27 -11.64 13.61
C LYS A 50 6.94 -12.02 12.96
N ALA A 51 6.28 -11.09 12.29
CA ALA A 51 4.93 -11.27 11.75
C ALA A 51 4.89 -12.02 10.40
N VAL A 52 5.97 -12.03 9.62
CA VAL A 52 6.03 -12.68 8.30
C VAL A 52 6.64 -14.08 8.31
N VAL A 53 6.86 -14.68 9.47
CA VAL A 53 7.59 -15.97 9.61
C VAL A 53 7.00 -17.06 8.71
N ASP A 54 5.67 -17.13 8.62
CA ASP A 54 4.94 -18.14 7.83
C ASP A 54 4.70 -17.73 6.36
N SER A 55 5.06 -16.49 5.97
CA SER A 55 4.85 -15.95 4.62
C SER A 55 6.14 -15.49 3.94
N ARG A 56 7.30 -15.96 4.41
CA ARG A 56 8.64 -15.60 3.92
C ARG A 56 8.92 -15.85 2.44
N ARG A 57 8.01 -16.51 1.72
CA ARG A 57 8.12 -16.79 0.27
C ARG A 57 6.89 -16.35 -0.50
N MET A 58 5.95 -15.69 0.17
CA MET A 58 4.71 -15.25 -0.45
C MET A 58 4.88 -13.83 -0.95
N ASP A 59 4.95 -13.70 -2.26
CA ASP A 59 4.76 -12.43 -2.93
C ASP A 59 3.27 -12.04 -2.92
N TYR A 60 2.99 -10.89 -3.51
CA TYR A 60 1.66 -10.33 -3.51
C TYR A 60 0.63 -11.22 -4.24
N PRO A 61 0.88 -11.70 -5.48
CA PRO A 61 -0.02 -12.64 -6.14
C PRO A 61 -0.28 -13.92 -5.34
N ALA A 62 0.76 -14.50 -4.72
CA ALA A 62 0.59 -15.67 -3.86
C ALA A 62 -0.30 -15.38 -2.64
N GLY A 63 -0.18 -14.18 -2.06
CA GLY A 63 -1.05 -13.71 -0.98
C GLY A 63 -2.52 -13.62 -1.41
N VAL A 64 -2.79 -12.97 -2.54
CA VAL A 64 -4.13 -12.85 -3.13
C VAL A 64 -4.72 -14.23 -3.45
N ALA A 65 -3.93 -15.13 -4.03
CA ALA A 65 -4.35 -16.49 -4.34
C ALA A 65 -4.67 -17.31 -3.07
N ALA A 66 -3.83 -17.23 -2.04
CA ALA A 66 -4.05 -17.93 -0.78
C ALA A 66 -5.33 -17.45 -0.07
N PHE A 67 -5.65 -16.17 -0.14
CA PHE A 67 -6.91 -15.65 0.38
C PHE A 67 -8.11 -16.12 -0.45
N THR A 68 -8.10 -15.93 -1.77
CA THR A 68 -9.23 -16.29 -2.66
C THR A 68 -9.53 -17.79 -2.71
N THR A 69 -8.53 -18.64 -2.47
CA THR A 69 -8.68 -20.10 -2.35
C THR A 69 -9.03 -20.58 -0.93
N GLY A 70 -9.16 -19.67 0.04
CA GLY A 70 -9.53 -19.98 1.43
C GLY A 70 -8.40 -20.57 2.28
N GLN A 71 -7.16 -20.56 1.81
CA GLN A 71 -5.98 -20.98 2.58
C GLN A 71 -5.59 -19.96 3.64
N SER A 72 -6.03 -18.71 3.53
CA SER A 72 -5.88 -17.67 4.54
C SER A 72 -7.24 -17.10 4.95
N PRO A 73 -7.56 -17.04 6.25
CA PRO A 73 -8.80 -16.42 6.72
C PRO A 73 -8.79 -14.89 6.60
N PHE A 74 -7.59 -14.28 6.47
CA PHE A 74 -7.43 -12.81 6.39
C PHE A 74 -6.28 -12.44 5.45
N ILE A 75 -6.42 -11.29 4.78
CA ILE A 75 -5.37 -10.67 3.96
C ILE A 75 -5.27 -9.18 4.28
N PHE A 76 -4.05 -8.65 4.24
CA PHE A 76 -3.83 -7.20 4.17
C PHE A 76 -3.58 -6.81 2.71
N SER A 77 -4.54 -6.10 2.10
CA SER A 77 -4.48 -5.63 0.72
C SER A 77 -5.24 -4.30 0.59
N GLY A 78 -5.04 -3.61 -0.53
CA GLY A 78 -5.83 -2.43 -0.90
C GLY A 78 -7.15 -2.78 -1.59
N GLU A 79 -7.99 -1.77 -1.71
CA GLU A 79 -9.33 -1.84 -2.30
C GLU A 79 -9.34 -2.16 -3.80
N TRP A 80 -8.22 -1.91 -4.49
CA TRP A 80 -8.05 -2.25 -5.90
C TRP A 80 -8.18 -3.75 -6.20
N GLU A 81 -7.99 -4.64 -5.22
CA GLU A 81 -8.20 -6.09 -5.36
C GLU A 81 -9.64 -6.54 -5.12
N LEU A 82 -10.56 -5.63 -4.78
CA LEU A 82 -11.96 -5.99 -4.54
C LEU A 82 -12.58 -6.82 -5.68
N PRO A 83 -12.37 -6.51 -6.98
CA PRO A 83 -12.87 -7.35 -8.07
C PRO A 83 -12.35 -8.79 -8.01
N THR A 84 -11.07 -8.97 -7.67
CA THR A 84 -10.46 -10.30 -7.52
C THR A 84 -11.09 -11.04 -6.33
N PHE A 85 -11.25 -10.39 -5.19
CA PHE A 85 -11.81 -10.99 -3.98
C PHE A 85 -13.30 -11.36 -4.12
N GLN A 86 -14.06 -10.65 -4.94
CA GLN A 86 -15.45 -10.99 -5.26
C GLN A 86 -15.61 -12.36 -5.95
N SER A 87 -14.53 -12.91 -6.52
CA SER A 87 -14.55 -14.26 -7.11
C SER A 87 -14.52 -15.40 -6.08
N ALA A 88 -14.17 -15.09 -4.83
CA ALA A 88 -14.07 -16.06 -3.75
C ALA A 88 -15.41 -16.74 -3.45
N LYS A 89 -15.35 -17.98 -2.95
CA LYS A 89 -16.54 -18.82 -2.67
C LYS A 89 -16.96 -18.78 -1.19
N PHE A 90 -16.62 -17.70 -0.49
CA PHE A 90 -16.94 -17.46 0.92
C PHE A 90 -17.46 -16.03 1.11
N ASP A 91 -18.10 -15.77 2.24
CA ASP A 91 -18.61 -14.46 2.60
C ASP A 91 -17.45 -13.48 2.81
N LEU A 92 -17.37 -12.46 1.94
CA LEU A 92 -16.30 -11.46 1.98
C LEU A 92 -16.67 -10.31 2.92
N GLY A 93 -15.74 -9.94 3.80
CA GLY A 93 -15.84 -8.77 4.66
C GLY A 93 -14.57 -7.92 4.63
N ALA A 94 -14.67 -6.67 5.07
CA ALA A 94 -13.56 -5.74 5.19
C ALA A 94 -13.64 -4.97 6.53
N SER A 95 -12.49 -4.56 7.04
CA SER A 95 -12.34 -3.75 8.25
C SER A 95 -11.24 -2.72 8.02
N PRO A 96 -11.27 -1.56 8.70
CA PRO A 96 -10.10 -0.70 8.81
C PRO A 96 -8.86 -1.48 9.29
N MET A 97 -7.67 -1.00 8.91
CA MET A 97 -6.42 -1.55 9.39
C MET A 97 -6.41 -1.52 10.94
N PRO A 98 -6.14 -2.65 11.61
CA PRO A 98 -6.04 -2.67 13.06
C PRO A 98 -4.88 -1.79 13.54
N THR A 99 -5.07 -1.18 14.70
CA THR A 99 -4.00 -0.48 15.42
C THR A 99 -3.10 -1.52 16.08
N LEU A 100 -1.91 -1.73 15.52
CA LEU A 100 -0.87 -2.63 16.03
C LEU A 100 0.17 -1.89 16.90
N PHE A 101 0.21 -0.56 16.82
CA PHE A 101 1.06 0.30 17.64
C PHE A 101 0.23 1.32 18.46
N GLY A 102 0.68 2.56 18.60
CA GLY A 102 0.11 3.55 19.53
C GLY A 102 -1.19 4.21 19.06
N SER A 103 -1.28 4.60 17.78
CA SER A 103 -2.41 5.35 17.24
C SER A 103 -2.99 4.74 15.96
N PRO A 104 -4.30 4.86 15.70
CA PRO A 104 -4.89 4.42 14.44
C PRO A 104 -4.27 5.15 13.24
N ALA A 105 -3.74 4.39 12.29
CA ALA A 105 -3.24 4.89 11.02
C ALA A 105 -3.24 3.78 9.96
N SER A 106 -3.39 4.16 8.70
CA SER A 106 -3.28 3.31 7.52
C SER A 106 -2.46 4.01 6.46
N TYR A 107 -1.86 3.25 5.55
CA TYR A 107 -1.38 3.80 4.30
C TYR A 107 -2.57 4.19 3.41
N ALA A 108 -2.42 5.26 2.65
CA ALA A 108 -3.33 5.66 1.60
C ALA A 108 -2.50 6.17 0.41
N ASP A 109 -2.91 5.81 -0.80
CA ASP A 109 -2.42 6.40 -2.04
C ASP A 109 -3.56 6.78 -2.98
N SER A 110 -3.18 7.44 -4.06
CA SER A 110 -4.03 7.64 -5.22
C SER A 110 -3.19 7.46 -6.47
N HIS A 111 -3.85 7.07 -7.55
CA HIS A 111 -3.26 7.12 -8.89
C HIS A 111 -3.62 8.46 -9.50
N SER A 112 -2.66 9.10 -10.16
CA SER A 112 -2.85 10.38 -10.82
C SER A 112 -2.29 10.34 -12.23
N PHE A 113 -3.00 10.95 -13.17
CA PHE A 113 -2.44 11.21 -14.48
C PHE A 113 -1.40 12.31 -14.39
N VAL A 114 -0.24 12.08 -15.01
CA VAL A 114 0.84 13.06 -15.12
C VAL A 114 1.02 13.41 -16.58
N LEU A 115 0.98 14.70 -16.91
CA LEU A 115 1.37 15.19 -18.22
C LEU A 115 2.86 15.57 -18.18
N PRO A 116 3.75 14.83 -18.88
CA PRO A 116 5.17 15.17 -18.89
C PRO A 116 5.43 16.52 -19.55
N HIS A 117 6.51 17.19 -19.13
CA HIS A 117 6.98 18.41 -19.79
C HIS A 117 7.26 18.15 -21.28
N GLN A 118 6.84 19.08 -22.14
CA GLN A 118 7.10 19.06 -23.57
C GLN A 118 7.78 20.38 -23.95
N ASP A 119 8.97 20.30 -24.56
CA ASP A 119 9.74 21.49 -24.96
C ASP A 119 8.99 22.37 -25.99
N ASN A 120 8.16 21.73 -26.81
CA ASN A 120 7.29 22.40 -27.77
C ASN A 120 5.89 21.78 -27.71
N ALA A 121 5.12 22.15 -26.67
CA ALA A 121 3.77 21.66 -26.47
C ALA A 121 2.79 22.26 -27.49
N ASP A 122 1.96 21.41 -28.09
CA ASP A 122 0.79 21.85 -28.84
C ASP A 122 -0.35 22.20 -27.86
N GLU A 123 -0.77 23.46 -27.87
CA GLU A 123 -1.75 24.01 -26.93
C GLU A 123 -3.12 23.32 -27.02
N ASP A 124 -3.56 22.96 -28.23
CA ASP A 124 -4.86 22.32 -28.45
C ASP A 124 -4.82 20.88 -27.94
N ARG A 125 -3.72 20.16 -28.19
CA ARG A 125 -3.52 18.81 -27.65
C ARG A 125 -3.43 18.81 -26.13
N ARG A 126 -2.74 19.79 -25.54
CA ARG A 126 -2.64 19.94 -24.08
C ARG A 126 -4.01 20.19 -23.47
N ARG A 127 -4.81 21.08 -24.07
CA ARG A 127 -6.18 21.34 -23.64
C ARG A 127 -7.05 20.09 -23.72
N ALA A 128 -6.97 19.35 -24.83
CA ALA A 128 -7.73 18.11 -25.00
C ALA A 128 -7.34 17.05 -23.95
N ALA A 129 -6.04 16.93 -23.62
CA ALA A 129 -5.58 16.03 -22.56
C ALA A 129 -6.13 16.42 -21.18
N HIS A 130 -6.12 17.71 -20.84
CA HIS A 130 -6.73 18.18 -19.58
C HIS A 130 -8.24 17.94 -19.54
N GLN A 131 -8.95 18.15 -20.65
CA GLN A 131 -10.38 17.90 -20.73
C GLN A 131 -10.69 16.42 -20.52
N LEU A 132 -9.96 15.52 -21.18
CA LEU A 132 -10.10 14.08 -20.97
C LEU A 132 -9.91 13.71 -19.49
N VAL A 133 -8.84 14.20 -18.84
CA VAL A 133 -8.58 13.88 -17.43
C VAL A 133 -9.66 14.42 -16.49
N ALA A 134 -10.27 15.57 -16.81
CA ALA A 134 -11.32 16.16 -16.00
C ALA A 134 -12.71 15.48 -16.15
N GLU A 135 -12.91 14.71 -17.22
CA GLU A 135 -14.18 14.05 -17.56
C GLU A 135 -14.20 12.54 -17.23
N LEU A 136 -13.09 11.97 -16.76
CA LEU A 136 -12.97 10.59 -16.27
C LEU A 136 -13.57 10.41 -14.87
#